data_AF-A0A7L0ZNW7-F1
#
_entry.id   AF-A0A7L0ZNW7-F1
#
_cell.length_a   1.000
_cell.length_b   1.000
_cell.length_c   1.000
_cell.angle_alpha   90.00
_cell.angle_beta   90.00
_cell.angle_gamma   90.00
#
_symmetry.space_group_name_H-M   'P 1'
#
loop_
_entity.id
_entity.type
_entity.pdbx_description
1 polymer ?
#
loop_
_entity_poly.entity_id
_entity_poly.type
_entity_poly.pdbx_seq_one_letter_code
_entity_poly.pdbx_strand_id
1 'polypeptide(L)'
;QELQQAAERDLDEAQHLLEHVPRNLPKPTQNCVTVPTVKQEEQTKVAEPETPKKPAKKRRVIKEIALITAEEFQVVPVYLKGRLACGQINAVVEEINKAVVAKYKIMGRPVKSMGFTAKNLYDRFIKEETKDTKGEFFVVEADIKAFTQLKTGKRFHCVMTILRHCHRVREVRASKLVRYIIC
;
A
#
# COMPACT_ATOMS: atom_id res chain seq x y z
N GLN A 1 -47.79 -13.49 41.63
CA GLN A 1 -48.30 -13.15 40.29
C GLN A 1 -47.46 -12.09 39.60
N GLU A 2 -47.12 -10.98 40.27
CA GLU A 2 -46.24 -9.89 39.74
C GLU A 2 -44.88 -10.36 39.19
N LEU A 3 -44.19 -11.28 39.89
CA LEU A 3 -42.85 -11.74 39.50
C LEU A 3 -42.85 -12.54 38.17
N GLN A 4 -43.91 -13.30 37.90
CA GLN A 4 -44.05 -14.06 36.66
C GLN A 4 -44.33 -13.13 35.47
N GLN A 5 -45.14 -12.09 35.67
CA GLN A 5 -45.42 -11.08 34.64
C GLN A 5 -44.21 -10.20 34.32
N ALA A 6 -43.30 -9.99 35.28
CA ALA A 6 -42.03 -9.32 35.00
C ALA A 6 -41.13 -10.20 34.12
N ALA A 7 -40.96 -11.47 34.48
CA ALA A 7 -40.11 -12.40 33.71
C ALA A 7 -40.62 -12.62 32.27
N GLU A 8 -41.94 -12.66 32.07
CA GLU A 8 -42.53 -12.81 30.74
C GLU A 8 -42.29 -11.58 29.86
N ARG A 9 -42.42 -10.36 30.43
CA ARG A 9 -42.11 -9.12 29.71
C ARG A 9 -40.64 -9.01 29.32
N ASP A 10 -39.73 -9.39 30.22
CA ASP A 10 -38.29 -9.37 29.94
C ASP A 10 -37.92 -10.34 28.81
N LEU A 11 -38.64 -11.47 28.71
CA LEU A 11 -38.42 -12.47 27.66
C LEU A 11 -38.93 -11.99 26.30
N ASP A 12 -40.12 -11.40 26.27
CA ASP A 12 -40.68 -10.77 25.06
C ASP A 12 -39.79 -9.62 24.57
N GLU A 13 -39.28 -8.79 25.48
CA GLU A 13 -38.37 -7.70 25.13
C GLU A 13 -37.06 -8.23 24.54
N ALA A 14 -36.49 -9.29 25.12
CA ALA A 14 -35.30 -9.95 24.59
C ALA A 14 -35.51 -10.52 23.18
N GLN A 15 -36.66 -11.13 22.91
CA GLN A 15 -37.00 -11.65 21.59
C GLN A 15 -37.15 -10.52 20.57
N HIS A 16 -37.86 -9.45 20.92
CA HIS A 16 -38.04 -8.30 20.04
C HIS A 16 -36.70 -7.66 19.63
N LEU A 17 -35.74 -7.56 20.56
CA LEU A 17 -34.40 -7.04 20.29
C LEU A 17 -33.58 -7.95 19.36
N LEU A 18 -33.75 -9.28 19.46
CA LEU A 18 -33.08 -10.24 18.58
C LEU A 18 -33.60 -10.17 17.14
N GLU A 19 -34.90 -9.91 16.95
CA GLU A 19 -35.52 -9.82 15.63
C GLU A 19 -35.20 -8.50 14.90
N HIS A 20 -34.97 -7.42 15.65
CA HIS A 20 -34.81 -6.07 15.11
C HIS A 20 -33.36 -5.56 15.09
N VAL A 21 -32.37 -6.46 15.08
CA VAL A 21 -30.95 -6.07 15.01
C VAL A 21 -30.63 -5.42 13.65
N PRO A 22 -30.16 -4.16 13.61
CA PRO A 22 -29.84 -3.49 12.36
C PRO A 22 -28.62 -4.12 11.68
N ARG A 23 -28.71 -4.29 10.35
CA ARG A 23 -27.72 -5.00 9.50
C ARG A 23 -26.31 -4.40 9.49
N ASN A 24 -26.11 -3.21 10.06
CA ASN A 24 -24.84 -2.49 10.09
C ASN A 24 -24.07 -2.67 11.41
N LEU A 25 -24.56 -3.49 12.34
CA LEU A 25 -23.85 -3.78 13.59
C LEU A 25 -22.75 -4.85 13.38
N PRO A 26 -21.55 -4.68 13.97
CA PRO A 26 -20.52 -5.72 13.98
C PRO A 26 -21.05 -6.98 14.67
N LYS A 27 -21.00 -8.13 13.99
CA LYS A 27 -21.44 -9.41 14.58
C LYS A 27 -20.63 -9.71 15.86
N PRO A 28 -21.29 -9.97 17.01
CA PRO A 28 -20.58 -10.40 18.21
C PRO A 28 -19.93 -11.76 17.92
N THR A 29 -18.62 -11.82 18.01
CA THR A 29 -17.88 -13.08 18.12
C THR A 29 -18.34 -13.75 19.41
N GLN A 30 -19.05 -14.86 19.28
CA GLN A 30 -19.56 -15.68 20.38
C GLN A 30 -18.38 -16.19 21.22
N ASN A 31 -18.05 -15.47 22.28
CA ASN A 31 -17.14 -15.88 23.36
C ASN A 31 -17.57 -15.13 24.62
N CYS A 32 -17.48 -15.81 25.78
CA CYS A 32 -17.94 -15.43 27.13
C CYS A 32 -19.38 -15.91 27.41
N VAL A 33 -19.72 -16.73 28.42
CA VAL A 33 -19.06 -17.23 29.63
C VAL A 33 -19.78 -18.53 30.06
N THR A 34 -19.06 -19.52 30.57
CA THR A 34 -19.62 -20.46 31.56
C THR A 34 -18.56 -20.66 32.64
N VAL A 35 -18.95 -20.43 33.90
CA VAL A 35 -18.09 -20.44 35.12
C VAL A 35 -17.87 -21.91 35.60
N PRO A 36 -17.04 -22.20 36.63
CA PRO A 36 -15.98 -23.21 36.57
C PRO A 36 -16.31 -24.51 37.35
N THR A 37 -15.69 -25.64 37.03
CA THR A 37 -15.58 -26.76 37.98
C THR A 37 -14.26 -27.51 37.78
N VAL A 38 -13.62 -27.77 38.92
CA VAL A 38 -12.31 -28.37 39.17
C VAL A 38 -12.27 -29.86 38.80
N LYS A 39 -11.18 -30.33 38.17
CA LYS A 39 -10.29 -31.47 38.61
C LYS A 39 -9.24 -31.85 37.54
N GLN A 40 -8.17 -32.46 38.06
CA GLN A 40 -6.80 -32.65 37.55
C GLN A 40 -6.60 -33.69 36.43
N GLU A 41 -5.39 -33.60 35.83
CA GLU A 41 -4.57 -34.63 35.14
C GLU A 41 -5.17 -35.19 33.83
N GLU A 42 -4.46 -35.35 32.71
CA GLU A 42 -3.11 -35.89 32.50
C GLU A 42 -2.62 -35.52 31.08
N GLN A 43 -1.33 -35.69 30.83
CA GLN A 43 -0.57 -35.41 29.61
C GLN A 43 -1.24 -35.85 28.30
N THR A 44 -1.19 -35.06 27.22
CA THR A 44 -0.82 -35.51 25.85
C THR A 44 -0.57 -34.31 24.91
N LYS A 45 0.66 -34.21 24.38
CA LYS A 45 1.06 -33.80 23.00
C LYS A 45 0.07 -32.89 22.23
N VAL A 46 0.28 -31.57 22.25
CA VAL A 46 -0.49 -30.61 21.43
C VAL A 46 0.32 -30.18 20.21
N ALA A 47 -0.08 -30.69 19.05
CA ALA A 47 0.16 -30.05 17.77
C ALA A 47 -0.56 -28.70 17.75
N GLU A 48 0.18 -27.65 17.41
CA GLU A 48 -0.32 -26.27 17.36
C GLU A 48 -1.45 -26.15 16.33
N PRO A 49 -2.65 -25.67 16.71
CA PRO A 49 -3.77 -25.55 15.81
C PRO A 49 -3.61 -24.31 14.92
N GLU A 50 -3.86 -24.52 13.62
CA GLU A 50 -3.73 -23.51 12.59
C GLU A 50 -4.47 -22.21 12.95
N THR A 51 -3.70 -21.13 13.00
CA THR A 51 -4.25 -19.78 13.17
C THR A 51 -5.12 -19.41 11.96
N PRO A 52 -6.35 -18.90 12.15
CA PRO A 52 -7.22 -18.54 11.06
C PRO A 52 -6.61 -17.39 10.26
N LYS A 53 -6.24 -17.71 9.01
CA LYS A 53 -5.69 -16.77 8.03
C LYS A 53 -6.66 -15.60 7.85
N LYS A 54 -6.31 -14.46 8.44
CA LYS A 54 -6.88 -13.14 8.09
C LYS A 54 -6.87 -12.98 6.57
N PRO A 55 -7.90 -12.33 5.98
CA PRO A 55 -7.97 -12.16 4.54
C PRO A 55 -6.71 -11.43 4.08
N ALA A 56 -5.90 -12.13 3.29
CA ALA A 56 -4.67 -11.60 2.74
C ALA A 56 -5.04 -10.34 1.95
N LYS A 57 -4.66 -9.16 2.45
CA LYS A 57 -4.72 -7.92 1.67
C LYS A 57 -4.08 -8.22 0.33
N LYS A 58 -4.87 -8.17 -0.76
CA LYS A 58 -4.37 -8.36 -2.13
C LYS A 58 -3.17 -7.44 -2.29
N ARG A 59 -1.96 -8.01 -2.32
CA ARG A 59 -0.73 -7.25 -2.51
C ARG A 59 -0.81 -6.67 -3.91
N ARG A 60 -0.91 -5.34 -4.01
CA ARG A 60 -0.90 -4.68 -5.31
C ARG A 60 0.46 -4.97 -5.95
N VAL A 61 0.44 -5.46 -7.19
CA VAL A 61 1.66 -5.57 -8.00
C VAL A 61 2.17 -4.15 -8.22
N ILE A 62 3.44 -3.92 -7.88
CA ILE A 62 4.06 -2.60 -8.03
C ILE A 62 4.29 -2.38 -9.52
N LYS A 63 3.83 -1.25 -10.05
CA LYS A 63 4.03 -0.88 -11.45
C LYS A 63 5.44 -0.32 -11.65
N GLU A 64 6.10 -0.78 -12.70
CA GLU A 64 7.46 -0.37 -13.06
C GLU A 64 7.46 0.24 -14.47
N ILE A 65 8.42 1.13 -14.72
CA ILE A 65 8.65 1.70 -16.03
C ILE A 65 9.28 0.63 -16.94
N ALA A 66 8.67 0.39 -18.10
CA ALA A 66 9.27 -0.45 -19.12
C ALA A 66 10.52 0.22 -19.74
N LEU A 67 11.55 -0.56 -20.00
CA LEU A 67 12.76 -0.11 -20.69
C LEU A 67 12.42 0.36 -22.11
N ILE A 68 13.19 1.34 -22.60
CA ILE A 68 13.08 1.82 -23.97
C ILE A 68 13.83 0.86 -24.89
N THR A 69 13.15 0.38 -25.93
CA THR A 69 13.73 -0.47 -26.96
C THR A 69 14.58 0.34 -27.95
N ALA A 70 15.44 -0.32 -28.73
CA ALA A 70 16.28 0.37 -29.71
C ALA A 70 15.41 1.07 -30.77
N GLU A 71 14.31 0.43 -31.16
CA GLU A 71 13.34 0.89 -32.15
C GLU A 71 12.63 2.15 -31.66
N GLU A 72 12.08 2.13 -30.45
CA GLU A 72 11.45 3.31 -29.83
C GLU A 72 12.45 4.47 -29.71
N PHE A 73 13.70 4.18 -29.35
CA PHE A 73 14.75 5.19 -29.22
C PHE A 73 15.09 5.86 -30.56
N GLN A 74 15.02 5.15 -31.68
CA GLN A 74 15.25 5.76 -33.00
C GLN A 74 14.19 6.81 -33.33
N VAL A 75 12.93 6.55 -32.99
CA VAL A 75 11.79 7.45 -33.26
C VAL A 75 11.84 8.73 -32.42
N VAL A 76 12.47 8.70 -31.24
CA VAL A 76 12.63 9.91 -30.41
C VAL A 76 13.35 11.01 -31.20
N PRO A 77 12.85 12.26 -31.23
CA PRO A 77 13.55 13.36 -31.89
C PRO A 77 14.97 13.60 -31.36
N VAL A 78 15.91 13.92 -32.26
CA VAL A 78 17.34 14.13 -31.94
C VAL A 78 17.54 15.22 -30.89
N TYR A 79 16.77 16.30 -30.95
CA TYR A 79 16.87 17.40 -29.98
C TYR A 79 16.48 16.98 -28.55
N LEU A 80 15.65 15.94 -28.38
CA LEU A 80 15.31 15.38 -27.05
C LEU A 80 16.41 14.44 -26.55
N LYS A 81 16.94 13.60 -27.44
CA LYS A 81 18.03 12.65 -27.12
C LYS A 81 19.32 13.36 -26.74
N GLY A 82 19.63 14.48 -27.40
CA GLY A 82 20.92 15.14 -27.28
C GLY A 82 22.05 14.17 -27.58
N ARG A 83 22.94 13.97 -26.60
CA ARG A 83 24.07 13.00 -26.67
C ARG A 83 23.82 11.72 -25.87
N LEU A 84 22.59 11.49 -25.40
CA LEU A 84 22.27 10.31 -24.58
C LEU A 84 22.10 9.08 -25.46
N ALA A 85 22.74 7.98 -25.06
CA ALA A 85 22.52 6.67 -25.66
C ALA A 85 21.34 5.94 -25.02
N CYS A 86 20.72 5.00 -25.73
CA CYS A 86 19.60 4.21 -25.21
C CYS A 86 19.93 3.51 -23.87
N GLY A 87 21.10 2.85 -23.79
CA GLY A 87 21.54 2.19 -22.54
C GLY A 87 21.68 3.15 -21.36
N GLN A 88 22.04 4.42 -21.61
CA GLN A 88 22.13 5.43 -20.57
C GLN A 88 20.77 5.88 -20.05
N ILE A 89 19.75 5.88 -20.91
CA ILE A 89 18.37 6.17 -20.51
C ILE A 89 17.82 5.00 -19.71
N ASN A 90 18.02 3.77 -20.20
CA ASN A 90 17.56 2.56 -19.51
C ASN A 90 18.23 2.36 -18.14
N ALA A 91 19.51 2.70 -17.99
CA ALA A 91 20.16 2.71 -16.67
C ALA A 91 19.47 3.66 -15.67
N VAL A 92 19.00 4.83 -16.13
CA VAL A 92 18.22 5.75 -15.29
C VAL A 92 16.83 5.18 -14.98
N VAL A 93 16.19 4.53 -15.94
CA VAL A 93 14.89 3.85 -15.75
C VAL A 93 15.00 2.77 -14.67
N GLU A 94 16.06 1.96 -14.69
CA GLU A 94 16.29 0.93 -13.68
C GLU A 94 16.43 1.52 -12.27
N GLU A 95 17.17 2.62 -12.12
CA GLU A 95 17.28 3.32 -10.83
C GLU A 95 15.92 3.86 -10.38
N ILE A 96 15.12 4.44 -11.28
CA ILE A 96 13.77 4.90 -10.95
C ILE A 96 12.90 3.71 -10.50
N ASN A 97 12.95 2.56 -11.19
CA ASN A 97 12.20 1.37 -10.80
C ASN A 97 12.63 0.86 -9.42
N LYS A 98 13.93 0.88 -9.10
CA LYS A 98 14.41 0.56 -7.74
C LYS A 98 13.79 1.48 -6.69
N ALA A 99 13.71 2.78 -6.94
CA ALA A 99 13.08 3.74 -6.03
C ALA A 99 11.57 3.50 -5.88
N VAL A 100 10.85 3.25 -6.99
CA VAL A 100 9.42 2.92 -6.98
C VAL A 100 9.18 1.65 -6.15
N VAL A 101 9.92 0.59 -6.43
CA VAL A 101 9.81 -0.68 -5.71
C VAL A 101 10.10 -0.50 -4.22
N ALA A 102 11.14 0.26 -3.85
CA ALA A 102 11.48 0.52 -2.46
C ALA A 102 10.36 1.29 -1.73
N LYS A 103 9.86 2.38 -2.33
CA LYS A 103 8.75 3.18 -1.78
C LYS A 103 7.50 2.35 -1.53
N TYR A 104 7.04 1.62 -2.55
CA TYR A 104 5.79 0.86 -2.44
C TYR A 104 5.92 -0.44 -1.64
N LYS A 105 7.14 -0.99 -1.49
CA LYS A 105 7.42 -2.03 -0.48
C LYS A 105 7.21 -1.51 0.94
N ILE A 106 7.64 -0.27 1.23
CA ILE A 106 7.39 0.36 2.53
C ILE A 106 5.89 0.62 2.69
N MET A 107 5.21 1.22 1.71
CA MET A 107 3.77 1.49 1.79
C MET A 107 2.91 0.22 1.93
N GLY A 108 3.36 -0.91 1.39
CA GLY A 108 2.66 -2.20 1.47
C GLY A 108 2.86 -2.96 2.79
N ARG A 109 3.89 -2.62 3.58
CA ARG A 109 4.17 -3.28 4.87
C ARG A 109 3.25 -2.72 5.97
N PRO A 110 2.86 -3.51 6.98
CA PRO A 110 2.10 -2.98 8.12
C PRO A 110 2.91 -1.97 8.93
N VAL A 111 2.35 -0.77 9.17
CA VAL A 111 3.03 0.33 9.92
C VAL A 111 3.51 -0.10 11.31
N LYS A 112 2.77 -1.00 11.99
CA LYS A 112 3.14 -1.54 13.31
C LYS A 112 4.46 -2.34 13.30
N SER A 113 4.88 -2.84 12.14
CA SER A 113 6.10 -3.66 11.96
C SER A 113 7.30 -2.85 11.44
N MET A 114 7.17 -1.53 11.33
CA MET A 114 8.21 -0.66 10.79
C MET A 114 9.00 -0.01 11.92
N GLY A 115 10.31 0.12 11.73
CA GLY A 115 11.16 0.98 12.58
C GLY A 115 10.91 2.47 12.32
N PHE A 116 11.48 3.32 13.17
CA PHE A 116 11.29 4.78 13.14
C PHE A 116 11.56 5.41 11.77
N THR A 117 12.69 5.09 11.13
CA THR A 117 13.06 5.64 9.81
C THR A 117 12.04 5.28 8.73
N ALA A 118 11.58 4.03 8.69
CA ALA A 118 10.59 3.57 7.73
C ALA A 118 9.21 4.21 7.98
N LYS A 119 8.86 4.45 9.26
CA LYS A 119 7.64 5.16 9.63
C LYS A 119 7.68 6.64 9.19
N ASN A 120 8.81 7.32 9.37
CA ASN A 120 8.97 8.70 8.90
C ASN A 120 8.82 8.81 7.37
N LEU A 121 9.40 7.86 6.63
CA LEU A 121 9.22 7.77 5.17
C LEU A 121 7.75 7.50 4.80
N TYR A 122 7.10 6.57 5.49
CA TYR A 122 5.69 6.28 5.29
C TYR A 122 4.82 7.54 5.50
N ASP A 123 5.02 8.25 6.61
CA ASP A 123 4.29 9.49 6.91
C ASP A 123 4.54 10.57 5.87
N ARG A 124 5.77 10.67 5.33
CA ARG A 124 6.09 11.55 4.20
C ARG A 124 5.31 11.14 2.95
N PHE A 125 5.32 9.86 2.56
CA PHE A 125 4.61 9.39 1.37
C PHE A 125 3.12 9.69 1.43
N ILE A 126 2.48 9.51 2.58
CA ILE A 126 1.06 9.83 2.77
C ILE A 126 0.80 11.33 2.64
N LYS A 127 1.69 12.20 3.15
CA LYS A 127 1.56 13.67 3.00
C LYS A 127 1.78 14.14 1.56
N GLU A 128 2.56 13.40 0.80
CA GLU A 128 2.83 13.71 -0.60
C GLU A 128 1.68 13.30 -1.53
N GLU A 129 0.77 12.44 -1.13
CA GLU A 129 -0.39 12.05 -1.95
C GLU A 129 -1.30 13.25 -2.27
N THR A 130 -1.81 13.30 -3.50
CA THR A 130 -2.82 14.27 -3.94
C THR A 130 -4.00 13.55 -4.59
N LYS A 131 -5.05 14.30 -4.93
CA LYS A 131 -6.22 13.74 -5.65
C LYS A 131 -5.80 13.10 -6.98
N ASP A 132 -4.79 13.67 -7.65
CA ASP A 132 -4.30 13.23 -8.96
C ASP A 132 -3.37 12.02 -8.90
N THR A 133 -2.79 11.69 -7.74
CA THR A 133 -1.94 10.50 -7.55
C THR A 133 -2.66 9.33 -6.91
N LYS A 134 -3.93 9.51 -6.53
CA LYS A 134 -4.70 8.49 -5.83
C LYS A 134 -4.84 7.24 -6.69
N GLY A 135 -4.23 6.15 -6.22
CA GLY A 135 -4.27 4.85 -6.89
C GLY A 135 -3.21 4.65 -7.96
N GLU A 136 -2.39 5.67 -8.23
CA GLU A 136 -1.28 5.62 -9.16
C GLU A 136 0.04 5.33 -8.44
N PHE A 137 1.03 4.84 -9.19
CA PHE A 137 2.40 4.69 -8.69
C PHE A 137 3.19 5.95 -9.05
N PHE A 138 3.80 6.62 -8.08
CA PHE A 138 4.60 7.81 -8.32
C PHE A 138 5.82 7.90 -7.41
N VAL A 139 6.83 8.60 -7.87
CA VAL A 139 8.02 8.96 -7.09
C VAL A 139 8.28 10.45 -7.14
N VAL A 140 8.90 10.96 -6.09
CA VAL A 140 9.40 12.34 -6.04
C VAL A 140 10.93 12.33 -6.03
N GLU A 141 11.53 13.49 -6.25
CA GLU A 141 12.99 13.63 -6.27
C GLU A 141 13.65 13.15 -4.96
N ALA A 142 12.99 13.38 -3.82
CA ALA A 142 13.45 12.92 -2.52
C ALA A 142 13.42 11.39 -2.36
N ASP A 143 12.58 10.68 -3.12
CA ASP A 143 12.55 9.21 -3.13
C ASP A 143 13.74 8.67 -3.92
N ILE A 144 14.03 9.26 -5.08
CA ILE A 144 15.19 8.90 -5.90
C ILE A 144 16.47 9.08 -5.07
N LYS A 145 16.64 10.23 -4.42
CA LYS A 145 17.80 10.50 -3.55
C LYS A 145 17.91 9.56 -2.35
N ALA A 146 16.79 9.08 -1.81
CA ALA A 146 16.78 8.22 -0.63
C ALA A 146 17.09 6.75 -0.97
N PHE A 147 16.66 6.27 -2.14
CA PHE A 147 16.71 4.85 -2.49
C PHE A 147 17.75 4.51 -3.56
N THR A 148 18.36 5.50 -4.19
CA THR A 148 19.30 5.32 -5.31
C THR A 148 20.50 6.25 -5.17
N GLN A 149 21.56 5.98 -5.93
CA GLN A 149 22.70 6.90 -6.06
C GLN A 149 22.55 7.86 -7.24
N LEU A 150 21.37 7.92 -7.86
CA LEU A 150 21.11 8.72 -9.04
C LEU A 150 21.06 10.21 -8.70
N LYS A 151 21.91 10.99 -9.38
CA LYS A 151 21.90 12.45 -9.27
C LYS A 151 20.75 13.05 -10.09
N THR A 152 19.88 13.80 -9.43
CA THR A 152 18.72 14.49 -10.03
C THR A 152 19.11 15.83 -10.66
N GLY A 153 20.11 15.80 -11.54
CA GLY A 153 20.61 16.98 -12.26
C GLY A 153 20.00 17.15 -13.66
N LYS A 154 20.63 17.99 -14.50
CA LYS A 154 20.19 18.22 -15.89
C LYS A 154 19.96 16.93 -16.68
N ARG A 155 20.87 15.95 -16.53
CA ARG A 155 20.77 14.64 -17.20
C ARG A 155 19.50 13.89 -16.82
N PHE A 156 19.13 13.89 -15.54
CA PHE A 156 17.89 13.27 -15.07
C PHE A 156 16.68 13.94 -15.74
N HIS A 157 16.61 15.26 -15.75
CA HIS A 157 15.48 15.98 -16.38
C HIS A 157 15.40 15.75 -17.89
N CYS A 158 16.53 15.65 -18.59
CA CYS A 158 16.55 15.24 -20.00
C CYS A 158 15.92 13.84 -20.17
N VAL A 159 16.32 12.87 -19.35
CA VAL A 159 15.72 11.52 -19.38
C VAL A 159 14.23 11.56 -19.05
N MET A 160 13.79 12.31 -18.04
CA MET A 160 12.37 12.45 -17.71
C MET A 160 11.57 13.04 -18.88
N THR A 161 12.16 13.97 -19.63
CA THR A 161 11.53 14.54 -20.83
C THR A 161 11.36 13.49 -21.93
N ILE A 162 12.38 12.64 -22.15
CA ILE A 162 12.30 11.53 -23.09
C ILE A 162 11.25 10.50 -22.63
N LEU A 163 11.24 10.13 -21.35
CA LEU A 163 10.26 9.18 -20.81
C LEU A 163 8.82 9.71 -20.91
N ARG A 164 8.63 11.03 -20.80
CA ARG A 164 7.33 11.67 -21.04
C ARG A 164 6.92 11.58 -22.52
N HIS A 165 7.87 11.76 -23.43
CA HIS A 165 7.62 11.60 -24.88
C HIS A 165 7.26 10.15 -25.23
N CYS A 166 7.90 9.17 -24.60
CA CYS A 166 7.59 7.75 -24.77
C CYS A 166 6.38 7.27 -23.92
N HIS A 167 5.61 8.18 -23.32
CA HIS A 167 4.44 7.87 -22.50
C HIS A 167 4.69 6.92 -21.32
N ARG A 168 5.92 6.87 -20.80
CA ARG A 168 6.31 6.03 -19.65
C ARG A 168 6.09 6.72 -18.31
N VAL A 169 6.16 8.05 -18.30
CA VAL A 169 6.01 8.87 -17.10
C VAL A 169 5.15 10.10 -17.37
N ARG A 170 4.28 10.45 -16.42
CA ARG A 170 3.58 11.74 -16.35
C ARG A 170 4.12 12.58 -15.20
N GLU A 171 4.11 13.90 -15.38
CA GLU A 171 4.55 14.84 -14.36
C GLU A 171 3.34 15.61 -13.81
N VAL A 172 3.12 15.53 -12.49
CA VAL A 172 2.10 16.31 -11.79
C VAL A 172 2.79 17.28 -10.84
N ARG A 173 2.56 18.57 -11.06
CA ARG A 173 3.12 19.66 -10.25
C ARG A 173 2.02 20.20 -9.34
N ALA A 174 2.18 19.99 -8.03
CA ALA A 174 1.27 20.53 -7.03
C ALA A 174 2.02 20.82 -5.73
N SER A 175 1.68 21.93 -5.07
CA SER A 175 2.25 22.31 -3.77
C SER A 175 3.78 22.41 -3.76
N LYS A 176 4.37 22.99 -4.83
CA LYS A 176 5.83 23.10 -5.02
C LYS A 176 6.58 21.76 -5.07
N LEU A 177 5.86 20.65 -5.24
CA LEU A 177 6.41 19.31 -5.36
C LEU A 177 6.05 18.72 -6.73
N VAL A 178 7.06 18.15 -7.37
CA VAL A 178 6.92 17.45 -8.65
C VAL A 178 6.79 15.96 -8.38
N ARG A 179 5.71 15.36 -8.89
CA ARG A 179 5.42 13.93 -8.78
C ARG A 179 5.53 13.29 -10.15
N TYR A 180 6.37 12.28 -10.25
CA TYR A 180 6.58 11.50 -11.46
C TYR A 180 5.74 10.23 -11.38
N ILE A 181 4.60 10.23 -12.08
CA ILE A 181 3.65 9.11 -12.12
C ILE A 181 4.09 8.09 -13.17
N ILE A 182 4.17 6.83 -12.77
CA ILE A 182 4.53 5.69 -13.60
C ILE A 182 3.32 5.24 -14.44
N CYS A 183 3.45 5.33 -15.76
CA CYS A 183 2.38 5.07 -16.73
C CYS A 183 2.42 3.67 -17.31
#